data_AF-A0A6M1TNB8-F1
#
_entry.id   AF-A0A6M1TNB8-F1
#
_cell.length_a   1.000
_cell.length_b   1.000
_cell.length_c   1.000
_cell.angle_alpha   90.00
_cell.angle_beta   90.00
_cell.angle_gamma   90.00
#
_symmetry.space_group_name_H-M   'P 1'
#
loop_
_entity.id
_entity.type
_entity.pdbx_description
1 polymer ?
#
loop_
_entity_poly.entity_id
_entity_poly.type
_entity_poly.pdbx_seq_one_letter_code
_entity_poly.pdbx_strand_id
1 'polypeptide(L)' 'MTSLIDTSIVTHEIEVSENELRDRLAREVCTSLGCYGDDNKLRPGIEVKVLRGEGRTGGYRVRVRRDMKQDTTPRLEGPK' A
#
# COMPACT_ATOMS: atom_id res chain seq x y z
N MET A 1 17.01 -17.57 42.19
CA MET A 1 15.88 -16.77 41.68
C MET A 1 15.52 -17.32 40.32
N THR A 2 14.49 -18.14 40.24
CA THR A 2 14.02 -18.75 38.99
C THR A 2 13.13 -17.72 38.29
N SER A 3 13.55 -17.20 37.14
CA SER A 3 12.70 -16.31 36.33
C SER A 3 11.45 -17.09 35.91
N LEU A 4 10.27 -16.59 36.27
CA LEU A 4 8.96 -17.18 35.97
C LEU A 4 8.54 -17.02 34.51
N ILE A 5 9.30 -16.24 33.71
CA ILE A 5 9.01 -15.97 32.31
C ILE A 5 10.12 -16.59 31.47
N ASP A 6 9.75 -17.55 30.62
CA ASP A 6 10.60 -18.05 29.54
C ASP A 6 10.66 -16.97 28.45
N THR A 7 11.84 -16.38 28.29
CA THR A 7 12.10 -15.29 27.32
C THR A 7 12.71 -15.80 26.02
N SER A 8 12.84 -17.13 25.86
CA SER A 8 13.37 -17.72 24.63
C SER A 8 12.44 -17.50 23.42
N ILE A 9 11.15 -17.28 23.67
CA ILE A 9 10.13 -17.04 22.64
C ILE A 9 9.23 -15.88 23.08
N VAL A 10 9.18 -14.82 22.28
CA VAL A 10 8.26 -13.69 22.45
C VAL A 10 7.26 -13.71 21.29
N THR A 11 5.96 -13.85 21.61
CA THR A 11 4.88 -13.82 20.62
C THR A 11 4.20 -12.44 20.64
N HIS A 12 4.09 -11.83 19.47
CA HIS A 12 3.29 -10.62 19.26
C HIS A 12 2.05 -10.99 18.44
N GLU A 13 0.89 -10.72 19.01
CA GLU A 13 -0.40 -10.94 18.35
C GLU A 13 -1.06 -9.59 18.06
N ILE A 14 -1.60 -9.44 16.85
CA ILE A 14 -2.38 -8.27 16.44
C ILE A 14 -3.62 -8.74 15.68
N GLU A 15 -4.73 -8.04 15.88
CA GLU A 15 -5.93 -8.19 15.06
C GLU A 15 -5.97 -7.05 14.04
N VAL A 16 -6.32 -7.37 12.80
CA VAL A 16 -6.42 -6.38 11.72
C VAL A 16 -7.71 -6.65 10.96
N SER A 17 -8.53 -5.61 10.79
CA SER A 17 -9.77 -5.68 10.02
C SER A 17 -9.47 -5.80 8.52
N GLU A 18 -10.47 -6.27 7.76
CA GLU A 18 -10.35 -6.34 6.30
C GLU A 18 -10.14 -4.94 5.67
N ASN A 19 -10.72 -3.88 6.23
CA ASN A 19 -10.54 -2.53 5.73
C ASN A 19 -9.10 -2.04 5.94
N GLU A 20 -8.52 -2.27 7.12
CA GLU A 20 -7.13 -1.90 7.39
C GLU A 20 -6.15 -2.67 6.50
N LEU A 21 -6.41 -3.95 6.24
CA LEU A 21 -5.63 -4.75 5.29
C LEU A 21 -5.67 -4.16 3.88
N ARG A 22 -6.86 -3.75 3.41
CA ARG A 22 -7.03 -3.12 2.11
C ARG A 22 -6.30 -1.77 2.03
N ASP A 23 -6.40 -0.95 3.08
CA ASP A 23 -5.74 0.36 3.12
C ASP A 23 -4.21 0.25 3.14
N ARG A 24 -3.67 -0.71 3.92
CA ARG A 24 -2.24 -1.02 3.96
C ARG A 24 -1.73 -1.47 2.59
N LEU A 25 -2.46 -2.38 1.94
CA LEU A 25 -2.10 -2.87 0.62
C LEU A 25 -2.18 -1.76 -0.45
N ALA A 26 -3.22 -0.90 -0.40
CA ALA A 26 -3.34 0.25 -1.26
C ALA A 26 -2.12 1.18 -1.12
N ARG A 27 -1.72 1.47 0.13
CA ARG A 27 -0.57 2.32 0.43
C ARG A 27 0.73 1.72 -0.08
N GLU A 28 0.99 0.45 0.22
CA GLU A 28 2.20 -0.25 -0.22
C GLU A 28 2.37 -0.21 -1.75
N VAL A 29 1.32 -0.58 -2.49
CA VAL A 29 1.34 -0.54 -3.95
C VAL A 29 1.52 0.89 -4.45
N CYS A 30 0.81 1.87 -3.88
CA CYS A 30 0.95 3.28 -4.27
C CYS A 30 2.35 3.84 -4.02
N THR A 31 2.98 3.49 -2.90
CA THR A 31 4.35 3.89 -2.60
C THR A 31 5.32 3.32 -3.63
N SER A 32 5.19 2.03 -3.98
CA SER A 32 6.05 1.39 -4.99
C SER A 32 5.94 2.00 -6.39
N LEU A 33 4.75 2.51 -6.74
CA LEU A 33 4.45 3.12 -8.05
C LEU A 33 4.70 4.63 -8.09
N GLY A 34 5.21 5.23 -7.01
CA GLY A 34 5.40 6.69 -6.93
C GLY A 34 4.09 7.46 -7.05
N CYS A 35 2.98 6.88 -6.58
CA CYS A 35 1.66 7.52 -6.64
C CYS A 35 1.51 8.67 -5.64
N TYR A 36 2.38 8.74 -4.63
CA TYR A 36 2.35 9.81 -3.63
C TYR A 36 3.21 11.00 -4.07
N GLY A 37 2.75 12.20 -3.73
CA GLY A 37 3.54 13.43 -3.76
C GLY A 37 4.37 13.59 -2.49
N ASP A 38 5.10 14.69 -2.42
CA ASP A 38 5.95 15.02 -1.26
C ASP A 38 5.12 15.31 0.01
N ASP A 39 3.84 15.64 -0.17
CA ASP A 39 2.86 15.84 0.91
C ASP A 39 2.21 14.54 1.38
N ASN A 40 2.69 13.39 0.90
CA ASN A 40 2.17 12.05 1.18
C ASN A 40 0.70 11.86 0.76
N LYS A 41 0.17 12.71 -0.13
CA LYS A 41 -1.15 12.53 -0.76
C LYS A 41 -0.99 11.92 -2.14
N LEU A 42 -2.06 11.27 -2.60
CA LEU A 42 -2.09 10.77 -3.97
C LEU A 42 -1.94 11.93 -4.95
N ARG A 43 -1.08 11.77 -5.95
CA ARG A 43 -0.92 12.74 -7.04
C ARG A 43 -2.25 12.89 -7.79
N PRO A 44 -2.51 14.08 -8.37
CA PRO A 44 -3.74 14.32 -9.12
C PRO A 44 -3.99 13.27 -10.21
N GLY A 45 -5.24 12.90 -10.40
CA GLY A 45 -5.65 11.90 -11.41
C GLY A 45 -5.34 10.44 -11.06
N ILE A 46 -4.82 10.14 -9.86
CA ILE A 46 -4.61 8.75 -9.40
C ILE A 46 -5.82 8.25 -8.61
N GLU A 47 -6.38 7.14 -9.05
CA GLU A 47 -7.42 6.39 -8.35
C GLU A 47 -6.91 4.99 -8.02
N VAL A 48 -7.16 4.52 -6.79
CA VAL A 48 -6.75 3.21 -6.32
C VAL A 48 -7.97 2.48 -5.78
N LYS A 49 -8.17 1.24 -6.24
CA LYS A 49 -9.24 0.36 -5.76
C LYS A 49 -8.65 -0.97 -5.37
N VAL A 50 -8.88 -1.38 -4.12
CA VAL A 50 -8.54 -2.71 -3.64
C VAL A 50 -9.81 -3.54 -3.58
N LEU A 51 -9.86 -4.55 -4.45
CA LEU A 51 -11.00 -5.47 -4.57
C LEU A 51 -10.57 -6.83 -4.05
N ARG A 52 -11.49 -7.60 -3.48
CA ARG A 52 -11.20 -8.98 -3.14
C ARG A 52 -10.94 -9.78 -4.42
N GLY A 53 -9.91 -10.61 -4.42
CA GLY A 53 -9.55 -11.48 -5.53
C GLY A 53 -10.65 -12.50 -5.81
N GLU A 54 -10.84 -12.84 -7.08
CA GLU A 54 -11.77 -13.89 -7.50
C GLU A 54 -11.10 -15.27 -7.37
N GLY A 55 -11.86 -16.28 -6.94
CA GLY A 55 -11.42 -17.68 -6.89
C GLY A 55 -11.13 -18.25 -5.49
N ARG A 56 -10.72 -19.53 -5.46
CA ARG A 56 -10.50 -20.31 -4.22
C ARG A 56 -9.27 -19.90 -3.41
N THR A 57 -8.30 -19.27 -4.05
CA THR A 57 -7.02 -18.89 -3.44
C THR A 57 -7.12 -17.64 -2.55
N GLY A 58 -8.23 -16.89 -2.64
CA GLY A 58 -8.42 -15.66 -1.88
C GLY A 58 -7.50 -14.51 -2.34
N GLY A 59 -7.26 -13.54 -1.45
CA GLY A 59 -6.38 -12.40 -1.69
C GLY A 59 -7.09 -11.14 -2.21
N TYR A 60 -6.30 -10.22 -2.77
CA TYR A 60 -6.75 -8.90 -3.22
C TYR A 60 -6.20 -8.56 -4.60
N ARG A 61 -7.04 -7.92 -5.42
CA ARG A 61 -6.70 -7.28 -6.68
C ARG A 61 -6.60 -5.78 -6.45
N VAL A 62 -5.41 -5.21 -6.60
CA VAL A 62 -5.21 -3.75 -6.52
C VAL A 62 -5.23 -3.18 -7.93
N ARG A 63 -6.19 -2.31 -8.22
CA ARG A 63 -6.27 -1.57 -9.49
C ARG A 63 -5.86 -0.13 -9.24
N VAL A 64 -4.76 0.28 -9.86
CA VAL A 64 -4.31 1.68 -9.88
C VAL A 64 -4.57 2.24 -11.26
N ARG A 65 -5.33 3.32 -11.34
CA ARG A 65 -5.60 4.07 -12.56
C ARG A 65 -4.95 5.44 -12.43
N ARG A 66 -4.23 5.87 -13.46
CA ARG A 66 -3.67 7.22 -13.56
C ARG A 66 -4.23 7.92 -14.79
N ASP A 67 -4.87 9.06 -14.60
CA ASP A 67 -5.23 9.98 -15.67
C ASP A 67 -4.03 10.85 -16.05
N MET A 68 -3.36 10.50 -17.15
CA MET A 68 -2.19 11.22 -17.63
C MET A 68 -2.47 12.66 -18.04
N LYS A 69 -3.73 13.07 -18.24
CA LYS A 69 -4.09 14.48 -18.50
C LYS A 69 -3.97 15.35 -17.25
N GLN A 70 -4.04 14.75 -16.07
CA GLN A 70 -3.94 15.42 -14.78
C GLN A 70 -2.56 15.19 -14.13
N ASP A 71 -1.66 14.46 -14.81
CA ASP A 71 -0.33 14.16 -14.29
C ASP A 71 0.52 15.42 -14.24
N THR A 72 0.86 15.82 -13.02
CA THR A 72 1.72 16.98 -12.73
C THR A 72 3.19 16.61 -12.58
N THR A 73 3.55 15.34 -12.83
CA THR A 73 4.94 14.88 -12.69
C THR A 73 5.83 15.63 -13.69
N PRO A 74 6.86 16.35 -13.21
CA PRO A 74 7.79 17.04 -14.10
C PRO A 74 8.46 16.00 -14.99
N ARG A 75 8.28 16.14 -16.31
CA ARG A 75 9.00 15.32 -17.27
C ARG A 75 10.43 15.84 -17.30
N LEU A 76 11.41 14.92 -17.23
CA LEU A 76 12.78 15.29 -17.51
C LEU A 76 12.81 15.85 -18.94
N GLU A 77 13.24 17.10 -19.08
CA GLU A 77 13.58 17.64 -20.39
C GLU A 77 14.72 16.78 -20.95
N GLY A 78 14.59 16.33 -22.20
CA GLY A 78 15.64 15.56 -22.86
C GLY A 78 16.96 16.34 -22.87
N PRO A 79 18.10 15.65 -23.03
CA PRO A 79 19.39 16.34 -23.09
C PRO A 79 19.35 17.41 -24.18
N LYS A 80 19.76 18.63 -23.81
CA LYS A 80 19.92 19.76 -24.75
C LYS A 80 21.08 19.54 -25.70
#